data_AF-I9L8Q2-F1
#
_entry.id   AF-I9L8Q2-F1
#
_cell.length_a   1.000
_cell.length_b   1.000
_cell.length_c   1.000
_cell.angle_alpha   90.00
_cell.angle_beta   90.00
_cell.angle_gamma   90.00
#
_symmetry.space_group_name_H-M   'P 1'
#
loop_
_entity.id
_entity.type
_entity.pdbx_description
1 polymer ?
#
loop_
_entity_poly.entity_id
_entity_poly.type
_entity_poly.pdbx_seq_one_letter_code
_entity_poly.pdbx_strand_id
1 'polypeptide(L)'
;MYRFVRPPLWLLVTIGFMILQVLLLCLSFEALPQLSVICAASHSEPFRTLGYVHFLYFGLIIFGLVSLFWPQGRPIYTALIVLSLLALPVQAYLVRSGQMYCDAP
;
A
#
# COMPACT_ATOMS: atom_id res chain seq x y z
N MET A 1 3.38 -41.20 1.58
CA MET A 1 2.26 -40.42 2.17
C MET A 1 2.67 -38.95 2.23
N TYR A 2 2.16 -38.10 1.34
CA TYR A 2 2.38 -36.66 1.44
C TYR A 2 1.40 -36.09 2.48
N ARG A 3 1.91 -35.68 3.64
CA ARG A 3 1.11 -34.88 4.58
C ARG A 3 0.90 -33.51 3.92
N PHE A 4 -0.31 -33.27 3.42
CA PHE A 4 -0.77 -31.94 3.07
C PHE A 4 -0.86 -31.11 4.36
N VAL A 5 0.24 -30.46 4.72
CA VAL A 5 0.27 -29.48 5.80
C VAL A 5 -0.45 -28.26 5.26
N ARG A 6 -1.67 -27.99 5.74
CA ARG A 6 -2.40 -26.78 5.37
C ARG A 6 -1.51 -25.57 5.72
N PRO A 7 -1.30 -24.63 4.78
CA PRO A 7 -0.56 -23.44 5.09
C PRO A 7 -1.27 -22.68 6.22
N PRO A 8 -0.52 -22.08 7.16
CA PRO A 8 -1.12 -21.31 8.24
C PRO A 8 -1.91 -20.15 7.63
N LEU A 9 -3.14 -19.92 8.12
CA LEU A 9 -4.05 -18.87 7.63
C LEU A 9 -3.36 -17.51 7.47
N TRP A 10 -2.49 -17.16 8.42
CA TRP A 10 -1.68 -15.95 8.42
C TRP A 10 -0.80 -15.78 7.18
N LEU A 11 -0.23 -16.86 6.66
CA LEU A 11 0.58 -16.81 5.45
C LEU A 11 -0.28 -16.46 4.23
N LEU A 12 -1.48 -17.03 4.13
CA LEU A 12 -2.43 -16.71 3.06
C LEU A 12 -2.88 -15.25 3.14
N VAL A 13 -3.12 -14.73 4.34
CA VAL A 13 -3.48 -13.33 4.57
C VAL A 13 -2.35 -12.39 4.14
N THR A 14 -1.11 -12.65 4.56
CA THR A 14 0.06 -11.87 4.15
C THR A 14 0.25 -11.86 2.64
N ILE A 15 0.15 -13.03 2.00
CA ILE A 15 0.24 -13.15 0.53
C ILE A 15 -0.89 -12.37 -0.15
N GLY A 16 -2.12 -12.48 0.35
CA GLY A 16 -3.27 -11.75 -0.19
C GLY A 16 -3.07 -10.24 -0.13
N PHE A 17 -2.58 -9.71 1.00
CA PHE A 17 -2.24 -8.30 1.13
C PHE A 17 -1.11 -7.88 0.20
N MET A 18 -0.07 -8.70 0.04
CA MET A 18 1.00 -8.43 -0.91
C MET A 18 0.52 -8.35 -2.36
N ILE A 19 -0.35 -9.28 -2.78
CA ILE A 19 -0.94 -9.27 -4.12
C ILE A 19 -1.76 -7.99 -4.31
N LEU A 20 -2.61 -7.64 -3.34
CA LEU A 20 -3.37 -6.39 -3.36
C LEU A 20 -2.45 -5.17 -3.48
N GLN A 21 -1.33 -5.18 -2.77
CA GLN A 21 -0.35 -4.09 -2.75
C GLN A 21 0.33 -3.91 -4.12
N VAL A 22 0.73 -5.02 -4.76
CA VAL A 22 1.28 -5.01 -6.12
C VAL A 22 0.23 -4.54 -7.12
N LEU A 23 -1.01 -5.00 -7.00
CA LEU A 23 -2.10 -4.63 -7.90
C LEU A 23 -2.44 -3.14 -7.79
N LEU A 24 -2.49 -2.60 -6.57
CA LEU A 24 -2.65 -1.17 -6.33
C LEU A 24 -1.47 -0.37 -6.91
N LEU A 25 -0.24 -0.86 -6.78
CA LEU A 25 0.93 -0.21 -7.37
C LEU A 25 0.84 -0.19 -8.90
N CYS A 26 0.51 -1.32 -9.54
CA CYS A 26 0.30 -1.38 -11.00
C CYS A 26 -0.81 -0.43 -11.46
N LEU A 27 -1.97 -0.42 -10.78
CA LEU A 27 -3.06 0.52 -11.07
C LEU A 27 -2.65 1.98 -10.91
N SER A 28 -1.73 2.25 -9.98
CA SER A 28 -1.18 3.60 -9.76
C SER A 28 -0.25 4.06 -10.87
N PHE A 29 0.45 3.12 -11.54
CA PHE A 29 1.35 3.42 -12.64
C PHE A 29 0.64 3.51 -14.00
N GLU A 30 -0.41 2.72 -14.24
CA GLU A 30 -0.91 2.51 -15.60
C GLU A 30 -2.05 3.41 -16.08
N ALA A 31 -2.99 3.91 -15.26
CA ALA A 31 -4.30 4.20 -15.89
C ALA A 31 -5.21 5.32 -15.36
N LEU A 32 -5.09 5.83 -14.14
CA LEU A 32 -6.15 6.72 -13.61
C LEU A 32 -5.58 7.86 -12.77
N PRO A 33 -5.57 9.13 -13.22
CA PRO A 33 -5.09 10.26 -12.41
C PRO A 33 -5.87 10.44 -11.10
N GLN A 34 -7.10 9.93 -11.05
CA GLN A 34 -8.00 9.96 -9.88
C GLN A 34 -7.71 8.87 -8.84
N LEU A 35 -7.04 7.79 -9.28
CA LEU A 35 -6.66 6.62 -8.49
C LEU A 35 -5.15 6.44 -8.42
N SER A 36 -4.41 7.33 -9.08
CA SER A 36 -2.98 7.47 -8.98
C SER A 36 -2.71 7.60 -7.51
N VAL A 37 -2.20 6.54 -6.90
CA VAL A 37 -1.71 6.66 -5.55
C VAL A 37 -0.60 7.71 -5.61
N ILE A 38 0.16 7.82 -6.73
CA ILE A 38 1.29 8.73 -7.04
C ILE A 38 0.82 10.19 -7.14
N CYS A 39 0.54 10.79 -5.99
CA CYS A 39 0.34 12.22 -5.85
C CYS A 39 1.49 12.79 -5.02
N ALA A 40 2.49 13.35 -5.70
CA ALA A 40 3.70 13.89 -5.08
C ALA A 40 3.60 15.40 -4.78
N ALA A 41 2.68 16.13 -5.42
CA ALA A 41 2.52 17.56 -5.28
C ALA A 41 1.33 17.96 -4.39
N SER A 42 1.63 18.61 -3.27
CA SER A 42 0.64 19.34 -2.46
C SER A 42 1.10 20.79 -2.32
N HIS A 43 0.19 21.74 -2.56
CA HIS A 43 0.43 23.16 -2.28
C HIS A 43 0.45 23.49 -0.79
N SER A 44 0.02 22.54 0.05
CA SER A 44 -0.16 22.72 1.48
C SER A 44 0.83 21.83 2.23
N GLU A 45 1.72 22.49 2.98
CA GLU A 45 2.74 21.88 3.86
C GLU A 45 2.23 20.70 4.73
N PRO A 46 1.04 20.73 5.36
CA PRO A 46 0.59 19.60 6.20
C PRO A 46 0.32 18.32 5.42
N PHE A 47 0.00 18.42 4.12
CA PHE A 47 -0.40 17.27 3.30
C PHE A 47 0.74 16.75 2.42
N ARG A 48 1.89 17.43 2.43
CA ARG A 48 3.11 17.01 1.73
C ARG A 48 3.62 15.65 2.20
N THR A 49 3.37 15.31 3.47
CA THR A 49 3.73 14.00 4.07
C THR A 49 2.98 12.83 3.44
N LEU A 50 1.75 13.05 3.00
CA LEU A 50 0.94 12.04 2.32
C LEU A 50 1.46 11.74 0.90
N GLY A 51 2.26 12.63 0.30
CA GLY A 51 3.00 12.34 -0.92
C GLY A 51 4.17 11.37 -0.73
N TYR A 52 4.58 11.07 0.52
CA TYR A 52 5.57 10.03 0.81
C TYR A 52 4.96 8.66 1.10
N VAL A 53 3.62 8.54 1.07
CA VAL A 53 2.93 7.25 1.25
C VAL A 53 3.40 6.22 0.20
N HIS A 54 3.92 6.68 -0.95
CA HIS A 54 4.59 5.86 -1.97
C HIS A 54 5.79 5.12 -1.46
N PHE A 55 6.71 5.86 -0.84
CA PHE A 55 7.91 5.29 -0.26
C PHE A 55 7.54 4.31 0.86
N LEU A 56 6.48 4.62 1.61
CA LEU A 56 5.93 3.69 2.59
C LEU A 56 5.38 2.42 1.93
N TYR A 57 4.67 2.52 0.80
CA TYR A 57 4.18 1.35 0.05
C TYR A 57 5.32 0.47 -0.47
N PHE A 58 6.37 1.06 -1.04
CA PHE A 58 7.57 0.32 -1.45
C PHE A 58 8.27 -0.35 -0.27
N GLY A 59 8.43 0.36 0.84
CA GLY A 59 9.00 -0.19 2.08
C GLY A 59 8.16 -1.35 2.62
N LEU A 60 6.84 -1.25 2.56
CA LEU A 60 5.92 -2.30 2.99
C LEU A 60 5.95 -3.51 2.07
N ILE A 61 6.19 -3.38 0.76
CA ILE A 61 6.39 -4.52 -0.13
C ILE A 61 7.63 -5.32 0.30
N ILE A 62 8.75 -4.61 0.54
CA ILE A 62 10.00 -5.24 1.01
C ILE A 62 9.76 -5.91 2.37
N PHE A 63 9.09 -5.22 3.29
CA PHE A 63 8.75 -5.77 4.60
C PHE A 63 7.81 -6.98 4.50
N GLY A 64 6.86 -6.96 3.57
CA GLY A 64 5.96 -8.06 3.24
C GLY A 64 6.74 -9.31 2.82
N LEU A 65 7.69 -9.17 1.88
CA LEU A 65 8.58 -10.27 1.47
C LEU A 65 9.36 -10.84 2.64
N VAL A 66 9.93 -9.98 3.49
CA VAL A 66 10.68 -10.40 4.68
C VAL A 66 9.76 -11.13 5.69
N SER A 67 8.52 -10.67 5.85
CA SER A 67 7.54 -11.25 6.77
C SER A 67 7.08 -12.66 6.40
N LEU A 68 7.28 -13.09 5.13
CA LEU A 68 7.02 -14.47 4.72
C LEU A 68 7.95 -15.44 5.48
N PHE A 69 9.22 -15.05 5.64
CA PHE A 69 10.25 -15.81 6.36
C PHE A 69 10.33 -15.46 7.84
N TRP A 70 9.70 -14.35 8.26
CA TRP A 70 9.69 -13.88 9.64
C TRP A 70 8.27 -13.87 10.24
N PRO A 71 7.85 -14.97 10.92
CA PRO A 71 6.48 -15.12 11.41
C PRO A 71 6.03 -14.04 12.39
N GLN A 72 6.95 -13.54 13.22
CA GLN A 72 6.65 -12.49 14.21
C GLN A 72 6.43 -11.12 13.56
N GLY A 73 6.99 -10.88 12.37
CA GLY A 73 6.81 -9.63 11.61
C GLY A 73 5.47 -9.54 10.88
N ARG A 74 4.77 -10.67 10.67
CA ARG A 74 3.48 -10.72 9.97
C ARG A 74 2.39 -9.80 10.56
N PRO A 75 2.10 -9.81 11.87
CA PRO A 75 1.10 -8.90 12.44
C PRO A 75 1.48 -7.43 12.27
N ILE A 76 2.78 -7.11 12.36
CA ILE A 76 3.28 -5.74 12.14
C ILE A 76 3.02 -5.34 10.68
N TYR A 77 3.34 -6.22 9.72
CA TYR A 77 3.07 -5.97 8.30
C TYR A 77 1.58 -5.76 8.06
N THR A 78 0.73 -6.62 8.60
CA THR A 78 -0.73 -6.53 8.46
C THR A 78 -1.29 -5.23 9.04
N ALA A 79 -0.80 -4.78 10.20
CA ALA A 79 -1.24 -3.51 10.77
C ALA A 79 -0.83 -2.32 9.89
N LEU A 80 0.42 -2.29 9.42
CA LEU A 80 0.91 -1.20 8.59
C LEU A 80 0.25 -1.14 7.21
N ILE A 81 0.00 -2.30 6.57
CA ILE A 81 -0.70 -2.33 5.27
C ILE A 81 -2.16 -1.88 5.40
N VAL A 82 -2.84 -2.23 6.50
CA VAL A 82 -4.21 -1.74 6.75
C VAL A 82 -4.21 -0.23 6.95
N LEU A 83 -3.25 0.31 7.72
CA LEU A 83 -3.11 1.75 7.90
C LEU A 83 -2.81 2.47 6.58
N SER A 84 -1.94 1.90 5.74
CA SER A 84 -1.64 2.49 4.43
C SER A 84 -2.85 2.43 3.48
N LEU A 85 -3.64 1.36 3.52
CA LEU A 85 -4.88 1.24 2.76
C LEU A 85 -5.93 2.26 3.20
N LEU A 86 -6.00 2.59 4.50
CA LEU A 86 -6.88 3.66 5.02
C LEU A 86 -6.42 5.06 4.59
N ALA A 87 -5.14 5.25 4.25
CA ALA A 87 -4.65 6.52 3.72
C ALA A 87 -5.13 6.79 2.28
N LEU A 88 -5.42 5.74 1.50
CA LEU A 88 -5.92 5.86 0.12
C LEU A 88 -7.22 6.65 -0.01
N PRO A 89 -8.31 6.36 0.73
CA PRO A 89 -9.54 7.15 0.63
C PRO A 89 -9.34 8.59 1.09
N VAL A 90 -8.42 8.83 2.03
CA VAL A 90 -8.06 10.20 2.47
C VAL A 90 -7.35 10.94 1.35
N GLN A 91 -6.37 10.32 0.67
CA GLN A 91 -5.73 10.89 -0.52
C GLN A 91 -6.76 11.19 -1.63
N ALA A 92 -7.65 10.23 -1.93
CA ALA A 92 -8.69 10.42 -2.95
C ALA A 92 -9.64 11.60 -2.62
N TYR A 93 -10.01 11.76 -1.34
CA TYR A 93 -10.79 12.91 -0.90
C TYR A 93 -10.04 14.23 -1.08
N LEU A 94 -8.76 14.27 -0.69
CA LEU A 94 -7.92 15.47 -0.79
C LEU A 94 -7.70 15.90 -2.24
N VAL A 95 -7.48 14.94 -3.15
CA VAL A 95 -7.42 15.19 -4.60
C VAL A 95 -8.74 15.74 -5.12
N ARG A 96 -9.88 15.14 -4.76
CA ARG A 96 -11.21 15.63 -5.18
C ARG A 96 -11.52 17.03 -4.66
N SER A 97 -11.03 17.37 -3.47
CA SER A 97 -11.18 18.70 -2.86
C SER A 97 -10.20 19.76 -3.42
N GLY A 98 -9.30 19.37 -4.34
CA GLY A 98 -8.29 20.25 -4.93
C GLY A 98 -7.14 20.62 -3.99
N GLN A 99 -6.98 19.92 -2.86
CA GLN A 99 -5.91 20.16 -1.89
C GLN A 99 -4.62 19.40 -2.22
N MET A 100 -4.71 18.34 -3.03
CA MET A 100 -3.59 17.60 -3.59
C MET A 100 -3.70 17.51 -5.10
N TYR A 101 -2.55 17.50 -5.76
CA TYR A 101 -2.41 17.29 -7.18
C TYR A 101 -1.56 16.05 -7.43
N CYS A 102 -1.98 15.23 -8.37
CA CYS A 102 -1.18 14.09 -8.78
C CYS A 102 -0.28 14.57 -9.92
N ASP A 103 1.03 14.41 -9.76
CA ASP A 103 2.02 14.77 -10.78
C ASP A 103 1.95 13.74 -11.91
N ALA A 104 0.93 13.86 -12.73
CA ALA A 104 0.87 13.27 -14.05
C ALA A 104 0.13 14.25 -14.99
N PRO A 105 0.67 14.54 -16.18
CA PRO A 105 -0.05 15.27 -17.22
C PRO A 105 -1.29 14.52 -17.73
#